data_AF-A0A2D9TYG2-F1
#
_entry.id   AF-A0A2D9TYG2-F1
#
_cell.length_a   1.000
_cell.length_b   1.000
_cell.length_c   1.000
_cell.angle_alpha   90.00
_cell.angle_beta   90.00
_cell.angle_gamma   90.00
#
_symmetry.space_group_name_H-M   'P 1'
#
loop_
_entity.id
_entity.type
_entity.pdbx_description
1 polymer ?
#
loop_
_entity_poly.entity_id
_entity_poly.type
_entity_poly.pdbx_seq_one_letter_code
_entity_poly.pdbx_strand_id
1 'polypeptide(L)'
;MQDAVPQDQVRIGARLVVELLRINAEEPVTDKIRLTPQRTRHAQAVLNDYLAKIQSSLLHTDTRSRVSDALVDQCSELQIALPIAAPDWGGILLLDALFDQLQTQRAMDAEAGAWFACLRLLTVRYALADYSFFFAPQNLLRRFLNQAYLTLLSSTAKSRTLYWDKLNQYAKRMLDGFQGNVAVVNSICIEAQAWMAGQSEKVEQIEERLRLLEVTKRKEKVAEPRVVQEFNRIAAGRHLPPEVIDFLLGEWRRSMLMMSMREGDDGPGWKRQLRTFESLVELCEGCRDDAKRDGYRGFYQVLMKNIRASLISVSSASTAMEQAMEPLELVLTALISGAVPPVAEVPAMEVPVTRVVEAELDRVSPKALEAIEQIEEEDWLRLKTSAGQYELCKVVLKASGDDPWVLVGQTGKTVAKKSARQLALALEGGVVQPVQKKLYWDLQLDTNLGNLRESWIEMREQLNRAAELEEQKAEERSSSRIEDLLQNSSLSLVDHDHDQAELEAPAQGPQSGADDVQNEADSQDSSSGEAFVVPHPISEEELSAALAAVDTLQVGGWIAQETSEGEQRCKLAVKIRASEKMVFVNRLGIKVLDIQRQELARLLVHGAVTILDTGAAFDSTLERVVRTIQKEKK
;
A
#
# COMPACT_ATOMS: atom_id res chain seq x y z
N MET A 1 -16.78 -9.88 -26.01
CA MET A 1 -16.05 -10.76 -25.09
C MET A 1 -16.55 -10.40 -23.71
N GLN A 2 -17.20 -11.34 -23.04
CA GLN A 2 -17.79 -11.14 -21.71
C GLN A 2 -16.68 -10.82 -20.71
N ASP A 3 -16.88 -9.75 -19.96
CA ASP A 3 -16.07 -9.38 -18.81
C ASP A 3 -16.11 -10.54 -17.80
N ALA A 4 -14.95 -11.19 -17.63
CA ALA A 4 -14.73 -12.10 -16.53
C ALA A 4 -14.75 -11.27 -15.24
N VAL A 5 -15.85 -11.37 -14.49
CA VAL A 5 -15.90 -10.98 -13.08
C VAL A 5 -14.71 -11.66 -12.38
N PRO A 6 -13.85 -10.92 -11.65
CA PRO A 6 -12.79 -11.56 -10.89
C PRO A 6 -13.45 -12.54 -9.92
N GLN A 7 -13.12 -13.82 -10.04
CA GLN A 7 -13.56 -14.83 -9.09
C GLN A 7 -13.21 -14.34 -7.68
N ASP A 8 -14.23 -14.16 -6.84
CA ASP A 8 -14.05 -13.93 -5.42
C ASP A 8 -13.09 -15.00 -4.89
N GLN A 9 -11.88 -14.58 -4.51
CA GLN A 9 -10.95 -15.45 -3.81
C GLN A 9 -11.62 -15.85 -2.50
N VAL A 10 -12.21 -17.05 -2.48
CA VAL A 10 -12.82 -17.63 -1.28
C VAL A 10 -11.77 -17.58 -0.17
N ARG A 11 -12.02 -16.75 0.84
CA ARG A 11 -11.10 -16.54 1.96
C ARG A 11 -10.90 -17.88 2.68
N ILE A 12 -9.68 -18.41 2.64
CA ILE A 12 -9.36 -19.71 3.26
C ILE A 12 -9.48 -19.56 4.77
N GLY A 13 -10.50 -20.17 5.36
CA GLY A 13 -10.74 -20.12 6.80
C GLY A 13 -9.82 -21.05 7.60
N ALA A 14 -9.75 -20.83 8.91
CA ALA A 14 -8.91 -21.58 9.85
C ALA A 14 -9.07 -23.11 9.74
N ARG A 15 -10.30 -23.62 9.63
CA ARG A 15 -10.56 -25.07 9.49
C ARG A 15 -10.02 -25.62 8.16
N LEU A 16 -10.21 -24.89 7.07
CA LEU A 16 -9.75 -25.34 5.74
C LEU A 16 -8.22 -25.36 5.69
N VAL A 17 -7.53 -24.36 6.23
CA VAL A 17 -6.06 -24.36 6.29
C VAL A 17 -5.50 -25.63 6.91
N VAL A 18 -6.08 -26.10 8.02
CA VAL A 18 -5.59 -27.32 8.68
C VAL A 18 -5.67 -28.53 7.75
N GLU A 19 -6.74 -28.66 6.96
CA GLU A 19 -6.87 -29.74 5.98
C GLU A 19 -5.90 -29.57 4.79
N LEU A 20 -5.68 -28.34 4.32
CA LEU A 20 -4.70 -28.06 3.25
C LEU A 20 -3.28 -28.39 3.70
N LEU A 21 -2.90 -28.01 4.92
CA LEU A 21 -1.60 -28.34 5.50
C LEU A 21 -1.47 -29.86 5.73
N ARG A 22 -2.55 -30.56 6.06
CA ARG A 22 -2.54 -32.03 6.15
C ARG A 22 -2.25 -32.67 4.79
N ILE A 23 -2.80 -32.16 3.69
CA ILE A 23 -2.48 -32.64 2.34
C ILE A 23 -1.02 -32.33 1.97
N ASN A 24 -0.51 -31.17 2.37
CA ASN A 24 0.89 -30.80 2.13
C ASN A 24 1.89 -31.65 2.94
N ALA A 25 1.43 -32.49 3.87
CA ALA A 25 2.26 -33.31 4.73
C ALA A 25 2.75 -34.56 3.98
N GLU A 26 3.81 -34.41 3.19
CA GLU A 26 4.53 -35.54 2.59
C GLU A 26 5.10 -36.49 3.66
N GLU A 27 5.24 -37.77 3.34
CA GLU A 27 5.80 -38.76 4.27
C GLU A 27 7.23 -38.36 4.68
N PRO A 28 7.56 -38.35 6.00
CA PRO A 28 8.90 -38.05 6.45
C PRO A 28 9.92 -39.05 5.87
N VAL A 29 11.10 -38.56 5.49
CA VAL A 29 12.20 -39.37 4.93
C VAL A 29 12.76 -40.40 5.94
N THR A 30 12.40 -40.27 7.22
CA THR A 30 12.88 -41.10 8.33
C THR A 30 11.73 -41.83 9.04
N ASP A 31 12.00 -43.05 9.52
CA ASP A 31 11.07 -43.81 10.38
C ASP A 31 10.98 -43.22 11.81
N LYS A 32 11.87 -42.27 12.13
CA LYS A 32 11.94 -41.60 13.45
C LYS A 32 10.92 -40.49 13.63
N ILE A 33 10.15 -40.15 12.61
CA ILE A 33 9.04 -39.19 12.70
C ILE A 33 7.77 -39.92 12.30
N ARG A 34 6.77 -39.89 13.19
CA ARG A 34 5.47 -40.53 12.94
C ARG A 34 4.39 -39.46 12.83
N LEU A 35 3.72 -39.40 11.68
CA LEU A 35 2.61 -38.48 11.49
C LEU A 35 1.35 -38.95 12.23
N THR A 36 0.70 -38.03 12.96
CA THR A 36 -0.60 -38.24 13.60
C THR A 36 -1.66 -37.36 12.95
N PRO A 37 -2.92 -37.82 12.81
CA PRO A 37 -3.95 -37.05 12.12
C PRO A 37 -4.35 -35.77 12.86
N GLN A 38 -4.30 -35.81 14.20
CA GLN A 38 -4.67 -34.71 15.07
C GLN A 38 -3.50 -34.28 15.96
N ARG A 39 -3.54 -33.00 16.37
CA ARG A 39 -2.66 -32.43 17.37
C ARG A 39 -3.09 -32.92 18.76
N THR A 40 -2.11 -33.28 19.59
CA THR A 40 -2.32 -33.54 21.01
C THR A 40 -1.38 -32.63 21.80
N ARG A 41 -1.80 -32.13 22.97
CA ARG A 41 -0.93 -31.34 23.87
C ARG A 41 0.45 -31.98 24.09
N HIS A 42 0.49 -33.29 24.29
CA HIS A 42 1.75 -34.00 24.54
C HIS A 42 2.66 -33.98 23.31
N ALA A 43 2.16 -34.38 22.13
CA ALA A 43 2.96 -34.37 20.90
C ALA A 43 3.46 -32.96 20.55
N GLN A 44 2.62 -31.94 20.74
CA GLN A 44 2.99 -30.55 20.53
C GLN A 44 4.07 -30.07 21.51
N ALA A 45 3.96 -30.42 22.80
CA ALA A 45 4.96 -30.06 23.79
C ALA A 45 6.32 -30.71 23.48
N VAL A 46 6.32 -31.97 23.07
CA VAL A 46 7.55 -32.68 22.67
C VAL A 46 8.14 -32.03 21.41
N LEU A 47 7.35 -31.80 20.36
CA LEU A 47 7.81 -31.11 19.14
C LEU A 47 8.45 -29.75 19.47
N ASN A 48 7.81 -28.96 20.34
CA ASN A 48 8.33 -27.65 20.75
C ASN A 48 9.67 -27.74 21.49
N ASP A 49 9.89 -28.78 22.30
CA ASP A 49 11.17 -29.05 22.97
C ASP A 49 12.29 -29.39 21.95
N TYR A 50 12.00 -30.23 20.95
CA TYR A 50 12.95 -30.51 19.87
C TYR A 50 13.28 -29.28 19.04
N LEU A 51 12.28 -28.47 18.69
CA LEU A 51 12.49 -27.21 17.97
C LEU A 51 13.28 -26.18 18.81
N ALA A 52 13.11 -26.18 20.14
CA ALA A 52 13.92 -25.36 21.04
C ALA A 52 15.38 -25.83 21.12
N LYS A 53 15.62 -27.15 21.14
CA LYS A 53 16.98 -27.72 21.07
C LYS A 53 17.66 -27.35 19.75
N ILE A 54 16.94 -27.43 18.63
CA ILE A 54 17.43 -26.99 17.31
C ILE A 54 17.79 -25.50 17.34
N GLN A 55 16.95 -24.64 17.94
CA GLN A 55 17.27 -23.22 18.10
C GLN A 55 18.57 -23.01 18.89
N SER A 56 18.76 -23.75 19.98
CA SER A 56 19.99 -23.65 20.79
C SER A 56 21.25 -24.11 20.04
N SER A 57 21.13 -25.10 19.16
CA SER A 57 22.22 -25.60 18.30
C SER A 57 22.56 -24.63 17.17
N LEU A 58 21.53 -24.03 16.55
CA LEU A 58 21.65 -23.09 15.41
C LEU A 58 22.14 -21.69 15.81
N LEU A 59 22.11 -21.32 17.09
CA LEU A 59 22.76 -20.08 17.58
C LEU A 59 24.28 -20.04 17.29
N HIS A 60 24.88 -21.17 16.88
CA HIS A 60 26.30 -21.32 16.61
C HIS A 60 26.67 -21.92 15.23
N THR A 61 25.69 -22.22 14.35
CA THR A 61 25.91 -22.91 13.05
C THR A 61 25.02 -22.35 11.91
N ASP A 62 25.22 -22.83 10.66
CA ASP A 62 24.62 -22.28 9.42
C ASP A 62 23.09 -22.20 9.47
N THR A 63 22.55 -20.98 9.44
CA THR A 63 21.11 -20.67 9.58
C THR A 63 20.28 -20.98 8.33
N ARG A 64 20.88 -21.60 7.31
CA ARG A 64 20.27 -21.86 6.01
C ARG A 64 19.66 -23.25 5.85
N SER A 65 19.80 -24.15 6.82
CA SER A 65 19.18 -25.47 6.74
C SER A 65 17.66 -25.38 6.78
N ARG A 66 16.97 -26.34 6.14
CA ARG A 66 15.53 -26.52 6.31
C ARG A 66 15.23 -26.97 7.74
N VAL A 67 14.08 -26.57 8.29
CA VAL A 67 13.65 -27.00 9.62
C VAL A 67 13.28 -28.48 9.61
N SER A 68 12.70 -28.97 8.52
CA SER A 68 12.43 -30.38 8.28
C SER A 68 13.71 -31.23 8.36
N ASP A 69 14.77 -30.86 7.63
CA ASP A 69 16.05 -31.56 7.66
C ASP A 69 16.67 -31.54 9.07
N ALA A 70 16.68 -30.37 9.73
CA ALA A 70 17.20 -30.25 11.09
C ALA A 70 16.42 -31.11 12.10
N LEU A 71 15.10 -31.27 11.93
CA LEU A 71 14.29 -32.16 12.75
C LEU A 71 14.64 -33.63 12.50
N VAL A 72 14.82 -34.03 11.23
CA VAL A 72 15.22 -35.40 10.86
C VAL A 72 16.56 -35.75 11.51
N ASP A 73 17.54 -34.85 11.40
CA ASP A 73 18.87 -35.03 12.00
C ASP A 73 18.79 -35.13 13.52
N GLN A 74 18.02 -34.24 14.17
CA GLN A 74 17.84 -34.23 15.62
C GLN A 74 17.09 -35.48 16.13
N CYS A 75 16.27 -36.11 15.29
CA CYS A 75 15.51 -37.32 15.62
C CYS A 75 16.25 -38.62 15.32
N SER A 76 17.42 -38.58 14.67
CA SER A 76 18.15 -39.76 14.19
C SER A 76 18.45 -40.80 15.28
N GLU A 77 18.79 -40.36 16.49
CA GLU A 77 19.14 -41.23 17.62
C GLU A 77 17.92 -41.70 18.45
N LEU A 78 16.69 -41.34 18.05
CA LEU A 78 15.51 -41.69 18.84
C LEU A 78 15.16 -43.18 18.76
N GLN A 79 14.91 -43.77 19.92
CA GLN A 79 14.40 -45.14 20.01
C GLN A 79 12.91 -45.21 19.67
N ILE A 80 12.15 -44.15 20.00
CA ILE A 80 10.72 -44.04 19.74
C ILE A 80 10.51 -42.88 18.78
N ALA A 81 9.78 -43.13 17.68
CA ALA A 81 9.48 -42.10 16.70
C ALA A 81 8.75 -40.92 17.34
N LEU A 82 9.17 -39.69 17.00
CA LEU A 82 8.56 -38.46 17.43
C LEU A 82 7.17 -38.32 16.78
N PRO A 83 6.06 -38.29 17.55
CA PRO A 83 4.75 -38.03 16.98
C PRO A 83 4.63 -36.55 16.60
N ILE A 84 4.34 -36.27 15.33
CA ILE A 84 4.08 -34.92 14.81
C ILE A 84 2.71 -34.92 14.15
N ALA A 85 1.87 -33.92 14.43
CA ALA A 85 0.60 -33.80 13.73
C ALA A 85 0.85 -33.53 12.23
N ALA A 86 0.16 -34.26 11.35
CA ALA A 86 0.27 -34.09 9.90
C ALA A 86 0.19 -32.62 9.45
N PRO A 87 -0.78 -31.79 9.89
CA PRO A 87 -0.80 -30.37 9.51
C PRO A 87 0.36 -29.54 10.10
N ASP A 88 0.91 -29.89 11.27
CA ASP A 88 2.13 -29.24 11.78
C ASP A 88 3.32 -29.57 10.86
N TRP A 89 3.46 -30.83 10.43
CA TRP A 89 4.49 -31.26 9.48
C TRP A 89 4.35 -30.59 8.11
N GLY A 90 3.14 -30.60 7.54
CA GLY A 90 2.89 -29.91 6.28
C GLY A 90 3.08 -28.39 6.36
N GLY A 91 2.81 -27.78 7.52
CA GLY A 91 3.14 -26.37 7.79
C GLY A 91 4.66 -26.11 7.79
N ILE A 92 5.45 -27.00 8.38
CA ILE A 92 6.93 -26.93 8.33
C ILE A 92 7.41 -27.00 6.88
N LEU A 93 6.96 -28.01 6.12
CA LEU A 93 7.36 -28.20 4.72
C LEU A 93 6.99 -27.01 3.83
N LEU A 94 5.77 -26.47 4.00
CA LEU A 94 5.33 -25.29 3.27
C LEU A 94 6.26 -24.11 3.55
N LEU A 95 6.54 -23.80 4.82
CA LEU A 95 7.39 -22.68 5.17
C LEU A 95 8.85 -22.87 4.70
N ASP A 96 9.40 -24.08 4.82
CA ASP A 96 10.72 -24.41 4.27
C ASP A 96 10.77 -24.11 2.75
N ALA A 97 9.77 -24.57 1.99
CA ALA A 97 9.65 -24.29 0.57
C ALA A 97 9.55 -22.78 0.27
N LEU A 98 8.77 -22.03 1.06
CA LEU A 98 8.68 -20.57 0.91
C LEU A 98 10.01 -19.87 1.18
N PHE A 99 10.77 -20.28 2.19
CA PHE A 99 12.08 -19.67 2.42
C PHE A 99 13.09 -20.05 1.34
N ASP A 100 13.04 -21.27 0.80
CA ASP A 100 13.93 -21.68 -0.29
C ASP A 100 13.64 -20.89 -1.58
N GLN A 101 12.36 -20.72 -1.92
CA GLN A 101 11.94 -19.86 -3.02
C GLN A 101 12.47 -18.43 -2.83
N LEU A 102 12.43 -17.89 -1.61
CA LEU A 102 12.95 -16.57 -1.29
C LEU A 102 14.46 -16.47 -1.57
N GLN A 103 15.25 -17.49 -1.23
CA GLN A 103 16.70 -17.52 -1.49
C GLN A 103 17.03 -17.58 -2.99
N THR A 104 16.17 -18.21 -3.80
CA THR A 104 16.36 -18.27 -5.27
C THR A 104 15.92 -17.00 -6.00
N GLN A 105 15.18 -16.10 -5.32
CA GLN A 105 14.62 -14.92 -5.95
C GLN A 105 15.70 -13.86 -6.22
N ARG A 106 15.89 -13.50 -7.51
CA ARG A 106 16.86 -12.46 -7.94
C ARG A 106 16.56 -11.05 -7.42
N ALA A 107 15.41 -10.85 -6.77
CA ALA A 107 14.99 -9.56 -6.27
C ALA A 107 15.74 -9.12 -5.01
N MET A 108 16.35 -10.04 -4.26
CA MET A 108 17.11 -9.70 -3.05
C MET A 108 18.60 -9.95 -3.24
N ASP A 109 19.41 -9.23 -2.47
CA ASP A 109 20.84 -9.51 -2.38
C ASP A 109 21.13 -10.56 -1.29
N ALA A 110 22.37 -11.04 -1.27
CA ALA A 110 22.80 -12.10 -0.36
C ALA A 110 22.69 -11.71 1.11
N GLU A 111 22.83 -10.43 1.45
CA GLU A 111 22.74 -9.93 2.82
C GLU A 111 21.29 -10.00 3.32
N ALA A 112 20.34 -9.48 2.53
CA ALA A 112 18.92 -9.59 2.83
C ALA A 112 18.44 -11.06 2.85
N GLY A 113 18.91 -11.88 1.90
CA GLY A 113 18.61 -13.32 1.88
C GLY A 113 19.06 -14.03 3.16
N ALA A 114 20.30 -13.78 3.60
CA ALA A 114 20.82 -14.34 4.86
C ALA A 114 20.03 -13.86 6.08
N TRP A 115 19.59 -12.60 6.11
CA TRP A 115 18.77 -12.06 7.19
C TRP A 115 17.45 -12.81 7.35
N PHE A 116 16.74 -13.09 6.26
CA PHE A 116 15.52 -13.90 6.32
C PHE A 116 15.80 -15.35 6.68
N ALA A 117 16.89 -15.95 6.19
CA ALA A 117 17.26 -17.32 6.54
C ALA A 117 17.40 -17.49 8.07
N CYS A 118 18.03 -16.52 8.75
CA CYS A 118 18.12 -16.50 10.22
C CYS A 118 16.76 -16.51 10.94
N LEU A 119 15.70 -16.00 10.31
CA LEU A 119 14.36 -15.99 10.89
C LEU A 119 13.55 -17.26 10.59
N ARG A 120 14.03 -18.17 9.72
CA ARG A 120 13.28 -19.35 9.27
C ARG A 120 12.72 -20.17 10.44
N LEU A 121 13.58 -20.60 11.37
CA LEU A 121 13.14 -21.40 12.51
C LEU A 121 12.17 -20.64 13.42
N LEU A 122 12.41 -19.35 13.65
CA LEU A 122 11.51 -18.48 14.42
C LEU A 122 10.12 -18.45 13.77
N THR A 123 10.05 -18.21 12.46
CA THR A 123 8.80 -18.14 11.70
C THR A 123 8.06 -19.47 11.73
N VAL A 124 8.74 -20.60 11.55
CA VAL A 124 8.13 -21.93 11.65
C VAL A 124 7.54 -22.14 13.04
N ARG A 125 8.34 -21.98 14.10
CA ARG A 125 7.86 -22.20 15.47
C ARG A 125 6.72 -21.25 15.87
N TYR A 126 6.78 -20.00 15.42
CA TYR A 126 5.71 -19.03 15.60
C TYR A 126 4.43 -19.48 14.89
N ALA A 127 4.50 -19.86 13.61
CA ALA A 127 3.33 -20.26 12.82
C ALA A 127 2.68 -21.56 13.33
N LEU A 128 3.47 -22.47 13.90
CA LEU A 128 2.93 -23.66 14.57
C LEU A 128 2.23 -23.32 15.89
N ALA A 129 2.67 -22.27 16.59
CA ALA A 129 2.01 -21.79 17.81
C ALA A 129 0.77 -20.94 17.50
N ASP A 130 0.79 -20.19 16.39
CA ASP A 130 -0.32 -19.38 15.89
C ASP A 130 -0.53 -19.58 14.38
N TYR A 131 -1.49 -20.43 14.04
CA TYR A 131 -1.85 -20.78 12.67
C TYR A 131 -2.43 -19.61 11.87
N SER A 132 -2.82 -18.50 12.53
CA SER A 132 -3.30 -17.31 11.82
C SER A 132 -2.24 -16.78 10.84
N PHE A 133 -0.96 -17.07 11.04
CA PHE A 133 0.11 -16.76 10.08
C PHE A 133 -0.24 -17.23 8.64
N PHE A 134 -0.83 -18.41 8.48
CA PHE A 134 -1.10 -18.99 7.16
C PHE A 134 -2.26 -18.31 6.42
N PHE A 135 -3.35 -17.93 7.12
CA PHE A 135 -4.57 -17.42 6.48
C PHE A 135 -4.94 -15.98 6.79
N ALA A 136 -4.36 -15.37 7.82
CA ALA A 136 -4.63 -14.00 8.19
C ALA A 136 -3.46 -13.11 7.73
N PRO A 137 -3.63 -12.31 6.66
CA PRO A 137 -2.64 -11.31 6.25
C PRO A 137 -2.33 -10.31 7.38
N GLN A 138 -3.27 -10.18 8.32
CA GLN A 138 -3.15 -9.29 9.48
C GLN A 138 -2.26 -9.83 10.60
N ASN A 139 -1.79 -11.09 10.51
CA ASN A 139 -0.89 -11.66 11.50
C ASN A 139 0.38 -10.79 11.66
N LEU A 140 0.71 -10.46 12.91
CA LEU A 140 1.73 -9.46 13.23
C LEU A 140 3.11 -9.80 12.66
N LEU A 141 3.52 -11.07 12.74
CA LEU A 141 4.79 -11.52 12.18
C LEU A 141 4.77 -11.50 10.65
N ARG A 142 3.69 -12.01 10.02
CA ARG A 142 3.54 -12.00 8.54
C ARG A 142 3.66 -10.60 7.96
N ARG A 143 3.00 -9.62 8.59
CA ARG A 143 3.09 -8.21 8.21
C ARG A 143 4.48 -7.63 8.39
N PHE A 144 5.12 -7.91 9.53
CA PHE A 144 6.50 -7.49 9.77
C PHE A 144 7.44 -8.04 8.69
N LEU A 145 7.31 -9.32 8.33
CA LEU A 145 8.11 -9.95 7.29
C LEU A 145 7.85 -9.36 5.89
N ASN A 146 6.61 -9.02 5.55
CA ASN A 146 6.28 -8.32 4.31
C ASN A 146 6.89 -6.91 4.25
N GLN A 147 6.81 -6.16 5.35
CA GLN A 147 7.38 -4.83 5.43
C GLN A 147 8.92 -4.87 5.39
N ALA A 148 9.53 -5.84 6.06
CA ALA A 148 10.96 -6.13 5.93
C ALA A 148 11.32 -6.49 4.48
N TYR A 149 10.52 -7.32 3.81
CA TYR A 149 10.76 -7.69 2.42
C TYR A 149 10.79 -6.45 1.52
N LEU A 150 9.74 -5.62 1.58
CA LEU A 150 9.66 -4.39 0.80
C LEU A 150 10.87 -3.48 1.07
N THR A 151 11.20 -3.23 2.33
CA THR A 151 12.31 -2.33 2.69
C THR A 151 13.67 -2.85 2.22
N LEU A 152 13.88 -4.17 2.23
CA LEU A 152 15.12 -4.81 1.82
C LEU A 152 15.28 -5.01 0.30
N LEU A 153 14.25 -4.71 -0.50
CA LEU A 153 14.37 -4.68 -1.97
C LEU A 153 15.32 -3.59 -2.48
N SER A 154 15.62 -2.57 -1.67
CA SER A 154 16.69 -1.60 -1.90
C SER A 154 18.01 -2.14 -1.38
N SER A 155 19.06 -2.18 -2.21
CA SER A 155 20.42 -2.69 -1.93
C SER A 155 21.47 -1.61 -1.70
N THR A 156 21.09 -0.34 -1.80
CA THR A 156 22.04 0.77 -1.59
C THR A 156 22.22 1.04 -0.10
N ALA A 157 23.48 1.11 0.35
CA ALA A 157 23.80 1.38 1.76
C ALA A 157 23.11 2.65 2.29
N LYS A 158 23.19 3.77 1.54
CA LYS A 158 22.65 5.08 1.97
C LYS A 158 21.16 5.04 2.35
N SER A 159 20.35 4.27 1.63
CA SER A 159 18.91 4.19 1.87
C SER A 159 18.55 3.06 2.83
N ARG A 160 19.35 1.99 2.85
CA ARG A 160 19.10 0.81 3.67
C ARG A 160 19.55 0.98 5.13
N THR A 161 20.61 1.74 5.43
CA THR A 161 21.25 1.76 6.77
C THR A 161 20.25 1.92 7.93
N LEU A 162 19.38 2.92 7.87
CA LEU A 162 18.42 3.19 8.95
C LEU A 162 17.47 2.01 9.19
N TYR A 163 16.90 1.45 8.12
CA TYR A 163 16.00 0.30 8.22
C TYR A 163 16.75 -0.98 8.60
N TRP A 164 17.96 -1.18 8.09
CA TRP A 164 18.80 -2.34 8.37
C TRP A 164 19.12 -2.49 9.86
N ASP A 165 19.63 -1.42 10.47
CA ASP A 165 20.02 -1.44 11.89
C ASP A 165 18.81 -1.73 12.78
N LYS A 166 17.64 -1.17 12.43
CA LYS A 166 16.39 -1.39 13.15
C LYS A 166 15.84 -2.79 12.95
N LEU A 167 15.82 -3.31 11.72
CA LEU A 167 15.42 -4.68 11.43
C LEU A 167 16.31 -5.69 12.16
N ASN A 168 17.63 -5.49 12.18
CA ASN A 168 18.55 -6.33 12.94
C ASN A 168 18.30 -6.27 14.45
N GLN A 169 18.03 -5.09 14.98
CA GLN A 169 17.68 -4.91 16.39
C GLN A 169 16.40 -5.70 16.76
N TYR A 170 15.34 -5.59 15.95
CA TYR A 170 14.09 -6.31 16.19
C TYR A 170 14.24 -7.82 15.99
N ALA A 171 14.88 -8.25 14.91
CA ALA A 171 15.16 -9.66 14.64
C ALA A 171 15.94 -10.31 15.78
N LYS A 172 17.01 -9.66 16.25
CA LYS A 172 17.81 -10.16 17.38
C LYS A 172 16.97 -10.30 18.66
N ARG A 173 16.17 -9.29 19.00
CA ARG A 173 15.26 -9.35 20.16
C ARG A 173 14.26 -10.49 20.05
N MET A 174 13.71 -10.74 18.86
CA MET A 174 12.78 -11.86 18.63
C MET A 174 13.50 -13.21 18.77
N LEU A 175 14.68 -13.36 18.16
CA LEU A 175 15.46 -14.59 18.20
C LEU A 175 15.92 -14.94 19.63
N ASP A 176 16.40 -13.94 20.38
CA ASP A 176 16.88 -14.11 21.76
C ASP A 176 15.72 -14.33 22.75
N GLY A 177 14.58 -13.66 22.53
CA GLY A 177 13.44 -13.67 23.45
C GLY A 177 12.42 -14.79 23.20
N PHE A 178 12.40 -15.40 22.01
CA PHE A 178 11.37 -16.37 21.67
C PHE A 178 11.65 -17.76 22.26
N GLN A 179 10.90 -18.10 23.31
CA GLN A 179 10.91 -19.41 23.97
C GLN A 179 9.59 -20.18 23.77
N GLY A 180 8.94 -19.99 22.60
CA GLY A 180 7.63 -20.57 22.30
C GLY A 180 6.43 -19.71 22.71
N ASN A 181 6.67 -18.56 23.35
CA ASN A 181 5.64 -17.57 23.63
C ASN A 181 5.50 -16.59 22.45
N VAL A 182 4.40 -16.70 21.70
CA VAL A 182 4.04 -15.84 20.55
C VAL A 182 3.95 -14.37 20.97
N ALA A 183 3.54 -14.10 22.20
CA ALA A 183 3.30 -12.76 22.71
C ALA A 183 4.55 -11.86 22.70
N VAL A 184 5.72 -12.46 22.98
CA VAL A 184 7.02 -11.76 22.93
C VAL A 184 7.33 -11.29 21.50
N VAL A 185 7.05 -12.12 20.50
CA VAL A 185 7.25 -11.75 19.09
C VAL A 185 6.21 -10.70 18.64
N ASN A 186 4.96 -10.87 19.06
CA ASN A 186 3.87 -9.95 18.74
C ASN A 186 4.13 -8.53 19.27
N SER A 187 4.54 -8.40 20.54
CA SER A 187 4.91 -7.10 21.12
C SER A 187 6.03 -6.41 20.35
N ILE A 188 7.09 -7.14 19.97
CA ILE A 188 8.18 -6.60 19.15
C ILE A 188 7.71 -6.21 17.74
N CYS A 189 6.82 -7.01 17.12
CA CYS A 189 6.25 -6.69 15.81
C CYS A 189 5.42 -5.40 15.85
N ILE A 190 4.62 -5.20 16.91
CA ILE A 190 3.82 -3.99 17.12
C ILE A 190 4.75 -2.76 17.26
N GLU A 191 5.80 -2.86 18.07
CA GLU A 191 6.80 -1.79 18.19
C GLU A 191 7.46 -1.46 16.86
N ALA A 192 7.84 -2.48 16.08
CA ALA A 192 8.51 -2.31 14.80
C ALA A 192 7.59 -1.64 13.77
N GLN A 193 6.33 -2.09 13.68
CA GLN A 193 5.35 -1.50 12.76
C GLN A 193 5.06 -0.04 13.11
N ALA A 194 4.87 0.30 14.39
CA ALA A 194 4.67 1.68 14.82
C ALA A 194 5.88 2.57 14.48
N TRP A 195 7.10 2.06 14.67
CA TRP A 195 8.31 2.79 14.30
C TRP A 195 8.42 3.03 12.79
N MET A 196 8.10 2.02 11.97
CA MET A 196 8.14 2.14 10.51
C MET A 196 7.05 3.06 9.97
N ALA A 197 5.85 3.05 10.57
CA ALA A 197 4.78 4.01 10.26
C ALA A 197 5.26 5.45 10.48
N GLY A 198 5.89 5.73 11.62
CA GLY A 198 6.46 7.06 11.89
C GLY A 198 7.64 7.46 10.99
N GLN A 199 8.36 6.50 10.36
CA GLN A 199 9.33 6.86 9.30
C GLN A 199 8.64 7.15 7.97
N SER A 200 7.62 6.38 7.63
CA SER A 200 6.86 6.54 6.38
C SER A 200 6.19 7.90 6.33
N GLU A 201 5.63 8.35 7.45
CA GLU A 201 5.06 9.69 7.61
C GLU A 201 6.06 10.82 7.27
N LYS A 202 7.27 10.75 7.83
CA LYS A 202 8.30 11.79 7.60
C LYS A 202 8.67 11.86 6.12
N VAL A 203 8.71 10.70 5.47
CA VAL A 203 8.97 10.60 4.03
C VAL A 203 7.79 11.19 3.25
N GLU A 204 6.55 10.85 3.60
CA GLU A 204 5.33 11.37 2.96
C GLU A 204 5.25 12.91 3.02
N GLN A 205 5.62 13.54 4.14
CA GLN A 205 5.69 15.01 4.23
C GLN A 205 6.71 15.63 3.24
N ILE A 206 7.85 14.95 3.03
CA ILE A 206 8.85 15.37 2.04
C ILE A 206 8.30 15.17 0.63
N GLU A 207 7.62 14.05 0.38
CA GLU A 207 6.99 13.71 -0.89
C GLU A 207 5.91 14.72 -1.28
N GLU A 208 5.02 15.09 -0.36
CA GLU A 208 3.96 16.08 -0.61
C GLU A 208 4.54 17.45 -0.96
N ARG A 209 5.55 17.91 -0.19
CA ARG A 209 6.26 19.17 -0.48
C ARG A 209 6.93 19.12 -1.86
N LEU A 210 7.56 18.00 -2.20
CA LEU A 210 8.19 17.82 -3.51
C LEU A 210 7.14 17.85 -4.63
N ARG A 211 6.01 17.16 -4.46
CA ARG A 211 4.91 17.14 -5.42
C ARG A 211 4.41 18.55 -5.72
N LEU A 212 4.16 19.36 -4.69
CA LEU A 212 3.74 20.75 -4.84
C LEU A 212 4.76 21.60 -5.60
N LEU A 213 6.05 21.46 -5.28
CA LEU A 213 7.12 22.17 -5.97
C LEU A 213 7.21 21.78 -7.45
N GLU A 214 7.14 20.50 -7.78
CA GLU A 214 7.22 20.03 -9.16
C GLU A 214 6.01 20.43 -9.99
N VAL A 215 4.79 20.38 -9.42
CA VAL A 215 3.58 20.87 -10.09
C VAL A 215 3.68 22.38 -10.37
N THR A 216 4.18 23.15 -9.40
CA THR A 216 4.38 24.60 -9.56
C THR A 216 5.39 24.89 -10.67
N LYS A 217 6.52 24.17 -10.66
CA LYS A 217 7.56 24.28 -11.69
C LYS A 217 7.06 23.93 -13.09
N ARG A 218 6.18 22.93 -13.22
CA ARG A 218 5.54 22.60 -14.52
C ARG A 218 4.65 23.73 -15.01
N LYS A 219 3.83 24.31 -14.14
CA LYS A 219 2.99 25.47 -14.49
C LYS A 219 3.83 26.66 -14.95
N GLU A 220 4.94 26.93 -14.27
CA GLU A 220 5.89 27.98 -14.65
C GLU A 220 6.52 27.71 -16.03
N LYS A 221 6.95 26.47 -16.31
CA LYS A 221 7.52 26.07 -17.62
C LYS A 221 6.57 26.34 -18.80
N VAL A 222 5.26 26.25 -18.59
CA VAL A 222 4.24 26.55 -19.62
C VAL A 222 3.88 28.04 -19.64
N ALA A 223 3.78 28.66 -18.47
CA ALA A 223 3.36 30.05 -18.33
C ALA A 223 4.42 31.05 -18.80
N GLU A 224 5.70 30.76 -18.55
CA GLU A 224 6.81 31.66 -18.87
C GLU A 224 6.94 31.94 -20.38
N PRO A 225 7.02 30.94 -21.29
CA PRO A 225 7.02 31.21 -22.73
C PRO A 225 5.81 32.04 -23.19
N ARG A 226 4.62 31.77 -22.64
CA ARG A 226 3.39 32.51 -22.96
C ARG A 226 3.52 33.99 -22.60
N VAL A 227 3.98 34.29 -21.38
CA VAL A 227 4.20 35.67 -20.92
C VAL A 227 5.24 36.37 -21.78
N VAL A 228 6.36 35.70 -22.06
CA VAL A 228 7.44 36.26 -22.90
C VAL A 228 6.96 36.55 -24.32
N GLN A 229 6.17 35.66 -24.93
CA GLN A 229 5.58 35.86 -26.26
C GLN A 229 4.66 37.08 -26.30
N GLU A 230 3.74 37.20 -25.33
CA GLU A 230 2.85 38.36 -25.26
C GLU A 230 3.59 39.65 -24.92
N PHE A 231 4.61 39.58 -24.07
CA PHE A 231 5.47 40.71 -23.75
C PHE A 231 6.18 41.24 -24.99
N ASN A 232 6.81 40.34 -25.75
CA ASN A 232 7.47 40.70 -27.00
C ASN A 232 6.49 41.23 -28.04
N ARG A 233 5.28 40.66 -28.14
CA ARG A 233 4.23 41.15 -29.05
C ARG A 233 3.78 42.57 -28.70
N ILE A 234 3.60 42.86 -27.41
CA ILE A 234 3.03 44.13 -26.95
C ILE A 234 4.09 45.23 -26.89
N ALA A 235 5.28 44.96 -26.35
CA ALA A 235 6.23 46.01 -25.97
C ALA A 235 7.54 46.02 -26.75
N ALA A 236 8.07 44.88 -27.23
CA ALA A 236 9.40 44.84 -27.84
C ALA A 236 9.53 45.73 -29.08
N GLY A 237 10.66 46.43 -29.21
CA GLY A 237 10.93 47.37 -30.31
C GLY A 237 10.20 48.72 -30.21
N ARG A 238 9.30 48.89 -29.23
CA ARG A 238 8.66 50.19 -28.95
C ARG A 238 9.59 51.06 -28.11
N HIS A 239 9.36 52.37 -28.16
CA HIS A 239 10.16 53.35 -27.42
C HIS A 239 9.36 53.90 -26.24
N LEU A 240 9.74 53.50 -25.01
CA LEU A 240 9.03 53.82 -23.77
C LEU A 240 9.97 54.52 -22.77
N PRO A 241 9.45 55.27 -21.78
CA PRO A 241 10.28 55.80 -20.70
C PRO A 241 10.93 54.67 -19.87
N PRO A 242 12.19 54.81 -19.42
CA PRO A 242 12.90 53.79 -18.65
C PRO A 242 12.13 53.26 -17.44
N GLU A 243 11.43 54.14 -16.71
CA GLU A 243 10.66 53.76 -15.51
C GLU A 243 9.49 52.83 -15.86
N VAL A 244 8.90 53.00 -17.05
CA VAL A 244 7.86 52.10 -17.57
C VAL A 244 8.48 50.76 -17.97
N ILE A 245 9.66 50.78 -18.61
CA ILE A 245 10.37 49.56 -19.02
C ILE A 245 10.75 48.72 -17.79
N ASP A 246 11.30 49.34 -16.76
CA ASP A 246 11.71 48.69 -15.51
C ASP A 246 10.50 48.08 -14.79
N PHE A 247 9.39 48.80 -14.73
CA PHE A 247 8.13 48.29 -14.19
C PHE A 247 7.61 47.07 -14.97
N LEU A 248 7.63 47.15 -16.30
CA LEU A 248 7.15 46.11 -17.20
C LEU A 248 7.99 44.82 -17.08
N LEU A 249 9.32 44.94 -17.10
CA LEU A 249 10.25 43.81 -16.98
C LEU A 249 10.31 43.22 -15.56
N GLY A 250 9.98 44.03 -14.55
CA GLY A 250 9.94 43.64 -13.13
C GLY A 250 8.59 43.10 -12.69
N GLU A 251 7.86 43.89 -11.90
CA GLU A 251 6.65 43.45 -11.18
C GLU A 251 5.46 43.13 -12.09
N TRP A 252 5.35 43.80 -13.24
CA TRP A 252 4.28 43.51 -14.19
C TRP A 252 4.45 42.11 -14.82
N ARG A 253 5.65 41.77 -15.30
CA ARG A 253 5.97 40.42 -15.80
C ARG A 253 5.73 39.35 -14.73
N ARG A 254 6.18 39.57 -13.50
CA ARG A 254 5.95 38.65 -12.37
C ARG A 254 4.46 38.43 -12.11
N SER A 255 3.67 39.51 -12.13
CA SER A 255 2.22 39.45 -11.97
C SER A 255 1.52 38.74 -13.13
N MET A 256 1.98 38.95 -14.36
CA MET A 256 1.51 38.23 -15.54
C MET A 256 1.85 36.73 -15.47
N LEU A 257 3.06 36.37 -15.03
CA LEU A 257 3.46 34.98 -14.81
C LEU A 257 2.54 34.28 -13.80
N MET A 258 2.32 34.91 -12.64
CA MET A 258 1.42 34.38 -11.61
C MET A 258 -0.01 34.22 -12.13
N MET A 259 -0.52 35.17 -12.91
CA MET A 259 -1.85 35.07 -13.51
C MET A 259 -1.94 33.96 -14.57
N SER A 260 -0.94 33.85 -15.44
CA SER A 260 -0.83 32.80 -16.46
C SER A 260 -0.77 31.40 -15.83
N MET A 261 -0.06 31.25 -14.70
CA MET A 261 -0.03 30.00 -13.93
C MET A 261 -1.38 29.67 -13.25
N ARG A 262 -2.19 30.70 -12.94
CA ARG A 262 -3.47 30.57 -12.23
C ARG A 262 -4.64 30.29 -13.16
N GLU A 263 -4.77 31.06 -14.24
CA GLU A 263 -5.95 31.05 -15.13
C GLU A 263 -5.66 30.57 -16.56
N GLY A 264 -4.40 30.46 -16.97
CA GLY A 264 -4.05 30.17 -18.36
C GLY A 264 -4.24 31.36 -19.30
N ASP A 265 -4.23 31.08 -20.61
CA ASP A 265 -4.43 32.05 -21.71
C ASP A 265 -5.90 32.45 -21.91
N ASP A 266 -6.84 31.60 -21.51
CA ASP A 266 -8.26 31.89 -21.66
C ASP A 266 -8.91 32.61 -20.48
N GLY A 267 -8.16 32.75 -19.38
CA GLY A 267 -8.60 33.39 -18.14
C GLY A 267 -9.11 34.83 -18.32
N PRO A 268 -10.23 35.22 -17.66
CA PRO A 268 -10.72 36.59 -17.72
C PRO A 268 -9.78 37.59 -17.04
N GLY A 269 -9.07 37.17 -15.98
CA GLY A 269 -8.04 37.96 -15.31
C GLY A 269 -6.80 38.13 -16.19
N TRP A 270 -6.37 37.08 -16.88
CA TRP A 270 -5.29 37.14 -17.88
C TRP A 270 -5.62 38.09 -19.04
N LYS A 271 -6.81 37.94 -19.66
CA LYS A 271 -7.27 38.84 -20.75
C LYS A 271 -7.37 40.30 -20.29
N ARG A 272 -7.81 40.54 -19.05
CA ARG A 272 -7.85 41.89 -18.45
C ARG A 272 -6.45 42.46 -18.25
N GLN A 273 -5.50 41.65 -17.76
CA GLN A 273 -4.10 42.06 -17.62
C GLN A 273 -3.48 42.39 -18.98
N LEU A 274 -3.66 41.55 -20.00
CA LEU A 274 -3.19 41.84 -21.36
C LEU A 274 -3.76 43.15 -21.90
N ARG A 275 -5.07 43.39 -21.75
CA ARG A 275 -5.68 44.64 -22.20
C ARG A 275 -5.15 45.86 -21.44
N THR A 276 -4.89 45.71 -20.15
CA THR A 276 -4.30 46.77 -19.32
C THR A 276 -2.87 47.07 -19.75
N PHE A 277 -2.10 46.05 -20.11
CA PHE A 277 -0.74 46.19 -20.65
C PHE A 277 -0.74 46.92 -22.00
N GLU A 278 -1.58 46.49 -22.94
CA GLU A 278 -1.74 47.16 -24.23
C GLU A 278 -2.12 48.64 -24.04
N SER A 279 -3.07 48.91 -23.14
CA SER A 279 -3.53 50.27 -22.84
C SER A 279 -2.44 51.16 -22.22
N LEU A 280 -1.54 50.59 -21.41
CA LEU A 280 -0.39 51.31 -20.84
C LEU A 280 0.59 51.71 -21.93
N VAL A 281 0.93 50.78 -22.84
CA VAL A 281 1.82 51.05 -23.98
C VAL A 281 1.18 52.06 -24.94
N GLU A 282 -0.10 51.91 -25.26
CA GLU A 282 -0.87 52.84 -26.10
C GLU A 282 -0.90 54.26 -25.50
N LEU A 283 -1.04 54.39 -24.18
CA LEU A 283 -1.02 55.69 -23.50
C LEU A 283 0.37 56.35 -23.60
N CYS A 284 1.44 55.61 -23.34
CA CYS A 284 2.81 56.12 -23.44
C CYS A 284 3.14 56.62 -24.87
N GLU A 285 2.70 55.89 -25.89
CA GLU A 285 2.89 56.30 -27.29
C GLU A 285 1.96 57.46 -27.69
N GLY A 286 0.69 57.41 -27.26
CA GLY A 286 -0.34 58.38 -27.61
C GLY A 286 -0.14 59.75 -26.98
N CYS A 287 0.40 59.83 -25.76
CA CYS A 287 0.71 61.10 -25.09
C CYS A 287 1.83 61.91 -25.78
N ARG A 288 2.55 61.32 -26.74
CA ARG A 288 3.51 62.03 -27.60
C ARG A 288 2.83 62.97 -28.59
N ASP A 289 1.55 62.72 -28.90
CA ASP A 289 0.73 63.55 -29.78
C ASP A 289 -0.15 64.49 -28.94
N ASP A 290 0.11 65.80 -29.02
CA ASP A 290 -0.63 66.85 -28.33
C ASP A 290 -2.15 66.75 -28.53
N ALA A 291 -2.61 66.32 -29.72
CA ALA A 291 -4.03 66.22 -30.03
C ALA A 291 -4.73 65.01 -29.37
N LYS A 292 -3.99 63.95 -29.05
CA LYS A 292 -4.51 62.73 -28.40
C LYS A 292 -4.39 62.77 -26.89
N ARG A 293 -3.51 63.63 -26.35
CA ARG A 293 -3.17 63.73 -24.92
C ARG A 293 -4.37 64.02 -24.02
N ASP A 294 -5.29 64.88 -24.45
CA ASP A 294 -6.48 65.23 -23.67
C ASP A 294 -7.49 64.06 -23.53
N GLY A 295 -7.54 63.15 -24.50
CA GLY A 295 -8.38 61.95 -24.44
C GLY A 295 -7.94 60.95 -23.36
N TYR A 296 -6.64 60.92 -23.02
CA TYR A 296 -6.09 60.00 -22.03
C TYR A 296 -6.22 60.48 -20.57
N ARG A 297 -6.52 61.77 -20.33
CA ARG A 297 -6.67 62.32 -18.96
C ARG A 297 -7.76 61.61 -18.16
N GLY A 298 -8.91 61.33 -18.77
CA GLY A 298 -10.01 60.59 -18.13
C GLY A 298 -9.73 59.09 -17.98
N PHE A 299 -8.97 58.53 -18.91
CA PHE A 299 -8.62 57.11 -18.92
C PHE A 299 -7.53 56.74 -17.91
N TYR A 300 -6.60 57.66 -17.63
CA TYR A 300 -5.47 57.45 -16.71
C TYR A 300 -5.89 56.90 -15.34
N GLN A 301 -6.90 57.50 -14.70
CA GLN A 301 -7.35 57.07 -13.37
C GLN A 301 -7.89 55.64 -13.37
N VAL A 302 -8.58 55.26 -14.46
CA VAL A 302 -9.09 53.90 -14.65
C VAL A 302 -7.93 52.92 -14.91
N LEU A 303 -6.96 53.31 -15.74
CA LEU A 303 -5.76 52.52 -16.02
C LEU A 303 -4.96 52.25 -14.75
N MET A 304 -4.68 53.27 -13.95
CA MET A 304 -3.94 53.13 -12.68
C MET A 304 -4.67 52.23 -11.69
N LYS A 305 -5.99 52.36 -11.59
CA LYS A 305 -6.81 51.45 -10.77
C LYS A 305 -6.69 50.00 -11.26
N ASN A 306 -6.71 49.77 -12.58
CA ASN A 306 -6.59 48.44 -13.17
C ASN A 306 -5.20 47.85 -13.01
N ILE A 307 -4.14 48.64 -13.17
CA ILE A 307 -2.75 48.22 -12.94
C ILE A 307 -2.60 47.80 -11.48
N ARG A 308 -3.03 48.64 -10.53
CA ARG A 308 -2.96 48.31 -9.10
C ARG A 308 -3.75 47.05 -8.76
N ALA A 309 -4.95 46.88 -9.32
CA ALA A 309 -5.74 45.68 -9.11
C ALA A 309 -5.13 44.40 -9.74
N SER A 310 -4.22 44.56 -10.70
CA SER A 310 -3.61 43.47 -11.47
C SER A 310 -2.25 43.01 -10.92
N LEU A 311 -1.63 43.76 -10.00
CA LEU A 311 -0.32 43.42 -9.43
C LEU A 311 -0.42 42.36 -8.32
N ILE A 312 -0.60 41.10 -8.73
CA ILE A 312 -0.69 39.96 -7.81
C ILE A 312 0.63 39.74 -7.07
N SER A 313 1.78 39.96 -7.72
CA SER A 313 3.12 39.70 -7.15
C SER A 313 3.38 40.50 -5.87
N VAL A 314 2.72 41.65 -5.70
CA VAL A 314 2.93 42.57 -4.59
C VAL A 314 1.67 42.82 -3.75
N SER A 315 0.57 42.10 -4.05
CA SER A 315 -0.75 42.36 -3.46
C SER A 315 -0.84 42.23 -1.93
N SER A 316 0.11 41.53 -1.29
CA SER A 316 0.12 41.29 0.16
C SER A 316 0.87 42.35 0.98
N ALA A 317 1.69 43.20 0.34
CA ALA A 317 2.56 44.16 1.03
C ALA A 317 2.33 45.58 0.50
N SER A 318 1.65 46.42 1.29
CA SER A 318 1.32 47.82 0.92
C SER A 318 2.55 48.64 0.55
N THR A 319 3.67 48.44 1.26
CA THR A 319 4.92 49.17 1.04
C THR A 319 5.58 48.81 -0.30
N ALA A 320 5.63 47.52 -0.63
CA ALA A 320 6.21 47.08 -1.90
C ALA A 320 5.31 47.51 -3.08
N MET A 321 3.99 47.57 -2.87
CA MET A 321 3.03 48.05 -3.87
C MET A 321 3.27 49.52 -4.20
N GLU A 322 3.45 50.36 -3.18
CA GLU A 322 3.80 51.77 -3.35
C GLU A 322 5.14 51.94 -4.06
N GLN A 323 6.17 51.18 -3.67
CA GLN A 323 7.50 51.23 -4.31
C GLN A 323 7.47 50.86 -5.79
N ALA A 324 6.66 49.88 -6.19
CA ALA A 324 6.52 49.48 -7.59
C ALA A 324 5.72 50.51 -8.41
N MET A 325 4.75 51.18 -7.79
CA MET A 325 3.85 52.09 -8.47
C MET A 325 4.40 53.52 -8.57
N GLU A 326 5.07 54.04 -7.54
CA GLU A 326 5.49 55.45 -7.45
C GLU A 326 6.29 55.95 -8.68
N PRO A 327 7.33 55.25 -9.18
CA PRO A 327 8.05 55.68 -10.38
C PRO A 327 7.15 55.69 -11.63
N LEU A 328 6.24 54.72 -11.74
CA LEU A 328 5.29 54.62 -12.84
C LEU A 328 4.27 55.77 -12.79
N GLU A 329 3.70 56.10 -11.62
CA GLU A 329 2.72 57.18 -11.51
C GLU A 329 3.35 58.53 -11.83
N LEU A 330 4.59 58.74 -11.39
CA LEU A 330 5.34 59.97 -11.63
C LEU A 330 5.56 60.19 -13.13
N VAL A 331 6.08 59.18 -13.84
CA VAL A 331 6.39 59.30 -15.27
C VAL A 331 5.13 59.41 -16.12
N LEU A 332 4.06 58.68 -15.79
CA LEU A 332 2.78 58.76 -16.51
C LEU A 332 2.08 60.11 -16.28
N THR A 333 2.13 60.65 -15.06
CA THR A 333 1.59 61.98 -14.76
C THR A 333 2.35 63.08 -15.53
N ALA A 334 3.67 62.95 -15.63
CA ALA A 334 4.50 63.86 -16.43
C ALA A 334 4.14 63.80 -17.92
N LEU A 335 3.98 62.60 -18.49
CA LEU A 335 3.55 62.38 -19.88
C LEU A 335 2.18 63.01 -20.17
N ILE A 336 1.19 62.81 -19.30
CA ILE A 336 -0.16 63.39 -19.46
C ILE A 336 -0.13 64.91 -19.36
N SER A 337 0.80 65.46 -18.58
CA SER A 337 1.01 66.90 -18.43
C SER A 337 1.76 67.53 -19.61
N GLY A 338 2.18 66.73 -20.59
CA GLY A 338 2.88 67.19 -21.80
C GLY A 338 4.40 67.21 -21.70
N ALA A 339 4.98 66.61 -20.65
CA ALA A 339 6.42 66.40 -20.60
C ALA A 339 6.86 65.34 -21.62
N VAL A 340 8.07 65.49 -22.16
CA VAL A 340 8.68 64.52 -23.10
C VAL A 340 9.87 63.88 -22.38
N PRO A 341 9.66 62.84 -21.56
CA PRO A 341 10.74 62.14 -20.88
C PRO A 341 11.65 61.44 -21.91
N PRO A 342 12.92 61.15 -21.54
CA PRO A 342 13.79 60.33 -22.37
C PRO A 342 13.14 58.96 -22.60
N VAL A 343 13.27 58.44 -23.83
CA VAL A 343 12.74 57.13 -24.20
C VAL A 343 13.88 56.19 -24.56
N ALA A 344 13.71 54.91 -24.24
CA ALA A 344 14.58 53.83 -24.64
C ALA A 344 13.78 52.78 -25.40
N GLU A 345 14.45 52.04 -26.29
CA GLU A 345 13.85 50.91 -26.97
C GLU A 345 13.67 49.74 -25.98
N VAL A 346 12.47 49.15 -25.96
CA VAL A 346 12.20 47.98 -25.12
C VAL A 346 12.92 46.77 -25.69
N PRO A 347 13.82 46.12 -24.91
CA PRO A 347 14.54 44.95 -25.39
C PRO A 347 13.58 43.78 -25.60
N ALA A 348 13.77 43.05 -26.70
CA ALA A 348 13.10 41.77 -26.90
C ALA A 348 13.65 40.75 -25.90
N MET A 349 12.75 40.06 -25.23
CA MET A 349 13.09 38.98 -24.31
C MET A 349 13.39 37.70 -25.09
N GLU A 350 14.39 36.93 -24.66
CA GLU A 350 14.64 35.61 -25.23
C GLU A 350 13.43 34.71 -24.95
N VAL A 351 12.75 34.26 -26.00
CA VAL A 351 11.71 33.24 -25.87
C VAL A 351 12.41 31.96 -25.43
N PRO A 352 12.17 31.43 -24.21
CA PRO A 352 12.75 30.16 -23.83
C PRO A 352 12.26 29.12 -24.83
N VAL A 353 13.19 28.59 -25.63
CA VAL A 353 12.88 27.62 -26.66
C VAL A 353 12.48 26.33 -25.96
N THR A 354 11.18 26.07 -25.82
CA THR A 354 10.61 24.76 -25.48
C THR A 354 10.72 23.81 -26.68
N ARG A 355 11.86 23.77 -27.36
CA ARG A 355 12.19 22.61 -28.19
C ARG A 355 12.63 21.54 -27.21
N VAL A 356 11.72 20.60 -26.97
CA VAL A 356 12.12 19.23 -26.73
C VAL A 356 13.01 18.88 -27.92
N VAL A 357 14.33 18.95 -27.74
CA VAL A 357 15.24 18.28 -28.65
C VAL A 357 14.93 16.81 -28.42
N GLU A 358 14.13 16.26 -29.31
CA GLU A 358 14.01 14.82 -29.49
C GLU A 358 15.44 14.30 -29.64
N ALA A 359 16.00 13.78 -28.54
CA ALA A 359 16.82 12.61 -28.72
C ALA A 359 15.85 11.55 -29.19
N GLU A 360 15.94 11.19 -30.48
CA GLU A 360 15.37 9.97 -31.03
C GLU A 360 15.85 8.82 -30.14
N LEU A 361 15.03 8.49 -29.14
CA LEU A 361 15.20 7.27 -28.36
C LEU A 361 14.57 6.17 -29.18
N ASP A 362 15.34 5.09 -29.36
CA ASP A 362 14.97 3.89 -30.11
C ASP A 362 13.53 3.44 -29.83
N ARG A 363 12.93 2.79 -30.83
CA ARG A 363 11.58 2.21 -30.76
C ARG A 363 11.43 1.35 -29.49
N VAL A 364 10.65 1.85 -28.53
CA VAL A 364 10.22 1.10 -27.34
C VAL A 364 9.10 0.15 -27.75
N SER A 365 9.07 -1.07 -27.22
CA SER A 365 7.97 -2.00 -27.47
C SER A 365 6.66 -1.49 -26.85
N PRO A 366 5.51 -1.68 -27.54
CA PRO A 366 4.21 -1.27 -27.00
C PRO A 366 3.89 -1.96 -25.67
N LYS A 367 4.33 -3.22 -25.50
CA LYS A 367 4.15 -3.98 -24.25
C LYS A 367 4.86 -3.35 -23.06
N ALA A 368 6.09 -2.86 -23.24
CA ALA A 368 6.83 -2.20 -22.16
C ALA A 368 6.18 -0.85 -21.80
N LEU A 369 5.67 -0.12 -22.79
CA LEU A 369 4.96 1.14 -22.57
C LEU A 369 3.65 0.91 -21.82
N GLU A 370 2.83 -0.07 -22.23
CA GLU A 370 1.60 -0.48 -21.53
C GLU A 370 1.88 -0.88 -20.08
N ALA A 371 2.94 -1.65 -19.85
CA ALA A 371 3.34 -2.04 -18.49
C ALA A 371 3.71 -0.84 -17.60
N ILE A 372 4.41 0.16 -18.16
CA ILE A 372 4.71 1.40 -17.44
C ILE A 372 3.45 2.23 -17.22
N GLU A 373 2.56 2.32 -18.21
CA GLU A 373 1.33 3.11 -18.11
C GLU A 373 0.35 2.58 -17.05
N GLN A 374 0.38 1.27 -16.76
CA GLN A 374 -0.41 0.65 -15.68
C GLN A 374 0.07 1.04 -14.26
N ILE A 375 1.28 1.56 -14.11
CA ILE A 375 1.84 1.95 -12.82
C ILE A 375 1.15 3.23 -12.33
N GLU A 376 0.68 3.22 -11.10
CA GLU A 376 -0.02 4.35 -10.49
C GLU A 376 0.93 5.19 -9.62
N GLU A 377 0.46 6.37 -9.20
CA GLU A 377 1.13 7.06 -8.09
C GLU A 377 1.04 6.18 -6.83
N GLU A 378 2.04 6.27 -5.96
CA GLU A 378 2.24 5.42 -4.78
C GLU A 378 2.79 4.00 -5.05
N ASP A 379 2.83 3.54 -6.29
CA ASP A 379 3.44 2.25 -6.63
C ASP A 379 4.97 2.28 -6.48
N TRP A 380 5.55 1.11 -6.18
CA TRP A 380 6.98 0.93 -5.95
C TRP A 380 7.69 0.33 -7.16
N LEU A 381 8.88 0.83 -7.47
CA LEU A 381 9.78 0.39 -8.52
C LEU A 381 11.18 0.15 -7.96
N ARG A 382 11.93 -0.77 -8.55
CA ARG A 382 13.35 -0.97 -8.26
C ARG A 382 14.17 -0.46 -9.43
N LEU A 383 15.08 0.47 -9.14
CA LEU A 383 15.97 1.07 -10.13
C LEU A 383 17.40 0.57 -9.92
N LYS A 384 17.97 -0.04 -10.95
CA LYS A 384 19.37 -0.46 -10.95
C LYS A 384 20.28 0.77 -11.06
N THR A 385 21.16 0.91 -10.09
CA THR A 385 22.21 1.93 -10.03
C THR A 385 23.37 1.58 -10.95
N SER A 386 24.26 2.55 -11.21
CA SER A 386 25.48 2.33 -12.00
C SER A 386 26.43 1.30 -11.38
N ALA A 387 26.39 1.13 -10.06
CA ALA A 387 27.14 0.10 -9.33
C ALA A 387 26.51 -1.30 -9.40
N GLY A 388 25.39 -1.46 -10.11
CA GLY A 388 24.66 -2.73 -10.24
C GLY A 388 23.75 -3.08 -9.06
N GLN A 389 23.75 -2.28 -7.99
CA GLN A 389 22.82 -2.37 -6.86
C GLN A 389 21.44 -1.83 -7.25
N TYR A 390 20.39 -2.17 -6.51
CA TYR A 390 19.04 -1.62 -6.73
C TYR A 390 18.66 -0.59 -5.66
N GLU A 391 17.91 0.43 -6.07
CA GLU A 391 17.30 1.42 -5.19
C GLU A 391 15.78 1.25 -5.27
N LEU A 392 15.11 1.08 -4.13
CA LEU A 392 13.65 1.05 -4.08
C LEU A 392 13.11 2.49 -4.15
N CYS A 393 12.24 2.73 -5.13
CA CYS A 393 11.69 4.03 -5.45
C CYS A 393 10.17 4.00 -5.49
N LYS A 394 9.52 4.99 -4.90
CA LYS A 394 8.08 5.23 -4.98
C LYS A 394 7.78 6.25 -6.09
N VAL A 395 6.67 6.06 -6.80
CA VAL A 395 6.17 7.02 -7.80
C VAL A 395 5.38 8.12 -7.10
N VAL A 396 5.98 9.30 -6.93
CA VAL A 396 5.35 10.43 -6.23
C VAL A 396 4.56 11.34 -7.17
N LEU A 397 4.99 11.43 -8.43
CA LEU A 397 4.30 12.21 -9.45
C LEU A 397 4.37 11.49 -10.79
N LYS A 398 3.21 11.04 -11.26
CA LYS A 398 3.04 10.49 -12.60
C LYS A 398 2.79 11.64 -13.56
N ALA A 399 3.51 11.67 -14.68
CA ALA A 399 3.37 12.71 -15.68
C ALA A 399 2.80 12.14 -16.99
N SER A 400 2.10 12.97 -17.74
CA SER A 400 1.58 12.61 -19.07
C SER A 400 2.53 13.07 -20.18
N GLY A 401 2.56 12.34 -21.28
CA GLY A 401 3.42 12.65 -22.44
C GLY A 401 4.90 12.59 -22.10
N ASP A 402 5.65 13.61 -22.49
CA ASP A 402 7.10 13.68 -22.33
C ASP A 402 7.56 14.30 -21.01
N ASP A 403 6.62 14.72 -20.15
CA ASP A 403 6.99 15.24 -18.84
C ASP A 403 7.62 14.13 -17.97
N PRO A 404 8.60 14.48 -17.12
CA PRO A 404 9.27 13.48 -16.31
C PRO A 404 8.41 13.10 -15.10
N TRP A 405 8.25 11.80 -14.89
CA TRP A 405 7.79 11.21 -13.63
C TRP A 405 8.82 11.46 -12.55
N VAL A 406 8.38 11.61 -11.30
CA VAL A 406 9.26 11.86 -10.16
C VAL A 406 9.28 10.63 -9.26
N LEU A 407 10.46 10.01 -9.17
CA LEU A 407 10.70 8.80 -8.40
C LEU A 407 11.53 9.15 -7.17
N VAL A 408 11.07 8.74 -6.00
CA VAL A 408 11.65 9.08 -4.70
C VAL A 408 12.05 7.83 -3.95
N GLY A 409 13.24 7.82 -3.36
CA GLY A 409 13.73 6.69 -2.57
C GLY A 409 13.13 6.65 -1.17
N GLN A 410 13.44 5.60 -0.41
CA GLN A 410 12.96 5.37 0.96
C GLN A 410 13.31 6.47 1.99
N THR A 411 14.16 7.43 1.61
CA THR A 411 14.57 8.57 2.45
C THR A 411 13.84 9.87 2.09
N GLY A 412 12.92 9.86 1.12
CA GLY A 412 12.25 11.06 0.61
C GLY A 412 13.06 11.84 -0.44
N LYS A 413 14.28 11.41 -0.76
CA LYS A 413 15.12 12.06 -1.79
C LYS A 413 14.73 11.59 -3.19
N THR A 414 14.67 12.53 -4.14
CA THR A 414 14.49 12.20 -5.55
C THR A 414 15.64 11.33 -6.06
N VAL A 415 15.31 10.15 -6.55
CA VAL A 415 16.27 9.20 -7.15
C VAL A 415 16.34 9.42 -8.66
N ALA A 416 15.19 9.63 -9.31
CA ALA A 416 15.13 9.78 -10.75
C ALA A 416 13.97 10.67 -11.22
N LYS A 417 14.20 11.35 -12.34
CA LYS A 417 13.19 12.05 -13.13
C LYS A 417 13.23 11.53 -14.55
N LYS A 418 12.21 10.80 -14.99
CA LYS A 418 12.20 10.07 -16.27
C LYS A 418 10.83 10.12 -16.94
N SER A 419 10.76 10.29 -18.25
CA SER A 419 9.48 10.17 -18.96
C SER A 419 9.01 8.72 -19.02
N ALA A 420 7.72 8.49 -19.33
CA ALA A 420 7.17 7.14 -19.47
C ALA A 420 7.96 6.30 -20.48
N ARG A 421 8.35 6.89 -21.62
CA ARG A 421 9.18 6.24 -22.65
C ARG A 421 10.56 5.83 -22.12
N GLN A 422 11.22 6.70 -21.34
CA GLN A 422 12.51 6.39 -20.74
C GLN A 422 12.41 5.27 -19.70
N LEU A 423 11.32 5.23 -18.93
CA LEU A 423 11.05 4.15 -17.99
C LEU A 423 10.78 2.83 -18.72
N ALA A 424 10.05 2.86 -19.83
CA ALA A 424 9.76 1.68 -20.62
C ALA A 424 11.03 1.10 -21.29
N LEU A 425 11.91 1.96 -21.82
CA LEU A 425 13.24 1.54 -22.29
C LEU A 425 14.09 0.95 -21.16
N ALA A 426 14.04 1.56 -19.97
CA ALA A 426 14.75 1.06 -18.81
C ALA A 426 14.18 -0.27 -18.29
N LEU A 427 12.88 -0.51 -18.46
CA LEU A 427 12.22 -1.78 -18.16
C LEU A 427 12.70 -2.88 -19.11
N GLU A 428 12.77 -2.61 -20.41
CA GLU A 428 13.32 -3.54 -21.42
C GLU A 428 14.79 -3.89 -21.15
N GLY A 429 15.58 -2.88 -20.75
CA GLY A 429 16.98 -3.07 -20.34
C GLY A 429 17.17 -3.75 -18.97
N GLY A 430 16.08 -4.06 -18.25
CA GLY A 430 16.13 -4.64 -16.89
C GLY A 430 16.70 -3.70 -15.83
N VAL A 431 16.78 -2.40 -16.13
CA VAL A 431 17.22 -1.35 -15.21
C VAL A 431 16.09 -0.94 -14.26
N VAL A 432 14.84 -0.97 -14.74
CA VAL A 432 13.63 -0.74 -13.92
C VAL A 432 12.89 -2.05 -13.76
N GLN A 433 12.44 -2.35 -12.55
CA GLN A 433 11.59 -3.51 -12.25
C GLN A 433 10.41 -3.06 -11.38
N PRO A 434 9.15 -3.20 -11.83
CA PRO A 434 8.01 -2.90 -10.99
C PRO A 434 7.93 -3.87 -9.82
N VAL A 435 7.59 -3.35 -8.64
CA VAL A 435 7.32 -4.17 -7.45
C VAL A 435 5.83 -4.52 -7.46
N GLN A 436 5.52 -5.78 -7.14
CA GLN A 436 4.14 -6.24 -7.10
C GLN A 436 3.36 -5.59 -5.96
N LYS A 437 2.06 -5.32 -6.17
CA LYS A 437 1.17 -4.74 -5.13
C LYS A 437 1.06 -5.65 -3.90
N LYS A 438 1.02 -6.96 -4.11
CA LYS A 438 1.03 -7.97 -3.03
C LYS A 438 2.47 -8.39 -2.73
N LEU A 439 2.85 -8.28 -1.47
CA LEU A 439 4.21 -8.55 -1.01
C LEU A 439 4.46 -10.05 -0.86
N TYR A 440 5.74 -10.43 -0.74
CA TYR A 440 6.20 -11.81 -0.88
C TYR A 440 5.42 -12.85 -0.07
N TRP A 441 5.32 -12.68 1.25
CA TRP A 441 4.72 -13.68 2.11
C TRP A 441 3.23 -13.82 1.84
N ASP A 442 2.55 -12.69 1.56
CA ASP A 442 1.14 -12.73 1.22
C ASP A 442 0.89 -13.39 -0.13
N LEU A 443 1.70 -13.04 -1.12
CA LEU A 443 1.59 -13.59 -2.46
C LEU A 443 1.85 -15.09 -2.46
N GLN A 444 2.95 -15.52 -1.81
CA GLN A 444 3.36 -16.91 -1.84
C GLN A 444 2.45 -17.80 -0.99
N LEU A 445 1.99 -17.35 0.19
CA LEU A 445 1.02 -18.13 0.96
C LEU A 445 -0.28 -18.30 0.20
N ASP A 446 -0.81 -17.22 -0.38
CA ASP A 446 -2.09 -17.30 -1.10
C ASP A 446 -1.97 -18.13 -2.38
N THR A 447 -0.83 -18.08 -3.07
CA THR A 447 -0.56 -18.94 -4.25
C THR A 447 -0.47 -20.41 -3.84
N ASN A 448 0.36 -20.75 -2.85
CA ASN A 448 0.56 -22.14 -2.44
C ASN A 448 -0.69 -22.74 -1.79
N LEU A 449 -1.39 -21.97 -0.93
CA LEU A 449 -2.67 -22.42 -0.35
C LEU A 449 -3.77 -22.51 -1.41
N GLY A 450 -3.77 -21.63 -2.42
CA GLY A 450 -4.65 -21.73 -3.58
C GLY A 450 -4.44 -23.04 -4.35
N ASN A 451 -3.19 -23.37 -4.68
CA ASN A 451 -2.82 -24.62 -5.35
C ASN A 451 -3.21 -25.84 -4.49
N LEU A 452 -2.93 -25.82 -3.18
CA LEU A 452 -3.34 -26.90 -2.27
C LEU A 452 -4.86 -27.04 -2.20
N ARG A 453 -5.61 -25.94 -2.28
CA ARG A 453 -7.07 -25.95 -2.31
C ARG A 453 -7.59 -26.61 -3.58
N GLU A 454 -6.99 -26.33 -4.73
CA GLU A 454 -7.33 -27.01 -5.99
C GLU A 454 -7.09 -28.52 -5.86
N SER A 455 -5.91 -28.95 -5.40
CA SER A 455 -5.62 -30.36 -5.15
C SER A 455 -6.59 -31.01 -4.13
N TRP A 456 -6.98 -30.30 -3.08
CA TRP A 456 -7.95 -30.79 -2.09
C TRP A 456 -9.35 -30.98 -2.71
N ILE A 457 -9.79 -30.05 -3.56
CA ILE A 457 -11.07 -30.16 -4.29
C ILE A 457 -11.02 -31.39 -5.21
N GLU A 458 -9.97 -31.53 -6.02
CA GLU A 458 -9.79 -32.66 -6.93
C GLU A 458 -9.80 -34.00 -6.20
N MET A 459 -9.08 -34.11 -5.08
CA MET A 459 -9.04 -35.31 -4.24
C MET A 459 -10.42 -35.65 -3.70
N ARG A 460 -11.19 -34.65 -3.25
CA ARG A 460 -12.53 -34.85 -2.69
C ARG A 460 -13.54 -35.25 -3.75
N GLU A 461 -13.46 -34.68 -4.95
CA GLU A 461 -14.26 -35.11 -6.10
C GLU A 461 -13.96 -36.54 -6.53
N GLN A 462 -12.68 -36.97 -6.46
CA GLN A 462 -12.31 -38.36 -6.74
C GLN A 462 -12.88 -39.32 -5.70
N LEU A 463 -12.82 -38.96 -4.41
CA LEU A 463 -13.40 -39.76 -3.33
C LEU A 463 -14.93 -39.88 -3.47
N ASN A 464 -15.62 -38.77 -3.77
CA ASN A 464 -17.06 -38.78 -3.98
C ASN A 464 -17.44 -39.67 -5.18
N ARG A 465 -16.74 -39.54 -6.31
CA ARG A 465 -16.94 -40.42 -7.49
C ARG A 465 -16.68 -41.90 -7.17
N ALA A 466 -15.67 -42.20 -6.36
CA ALA A 466 -15.38 -43.56 -5.93
C ALA A 466 -16.48 -44.12 -5.03
N ALA A 467 -17.02 -43.31 -4.11
CA ALA A 467 -18.14 -43.68 -3.24
C ALA A 467 -19.42 -43.91 -4.05
N GLU A 468 -19.76 -43.03 -4.99
CA GLU A 468 -20.91 -43.19 -5.90
C GLU A 468 -20.79 -44.49 -6.72
N LEU A 469 -19.59 -44.81 -7.23
CA LEU A 469 -19.34 -46.07 -7.95
C LEU A 469 -19.46 -47.30 -7.04
N GLU A 470 -19.11 -47.19 -5.76
CA GLU A 470 -19.24 -48.27 -4.79
C GLU A 470 -20.69 -48.48 -4.37
N GLU A 471 -21.46 -47.41 -4.19
CA GLU A 471 -22.90 -47.43 -3.94
C GLU A 471 -23.66 -48.06 -5.12
N GLN A 472 -23.38 -47.65 -6.36
CA GLN A 472 -23.95 -48.26 -7.57
C GLN A 472 -23.63 -49.76 -7.65
N LYS A 473 -22.39 -50.17 -7.36
CA LYS A 473 -22.02 -51.60 -7.32
C LYS A 473 -22.73 -52.34 -6.19
N ALA A 474 -23.00 -51.69 -5.05
CA ALA A 474 -23.73 -52.29 -3.95
C ALA A 474 -25.23 -52.47 -4.30
N GLU A 475 -25.83 -51.51 -4.99
CA GLU A 475 -27.19 -51.56 -5.52
C GLU A 475 -27.36 -52.61 -6.62
N GLU A 476 -26.38 -52.74 -7.53
CA GLU A 476 -26.37 -53.81 -8.54
C GLU A 476 -26.25 -55.19 -7.89
N ARG A 477 -25.38 -55.35 -6.87
CA ARG A 477 -25.24 -56.60 -6.11
C ARG A 477 -26.49 -56.94 -5.31
N SER A 478 -27.18 -55.96 -4.74
CA SER A 478 -28.42 -56.19 -4.00
C SER A 478 -29.55 -56.57 -4.95
N SER A 479 -29.65 -55.91 -6.10
CA SER A 479 -30.61 -56.23 -7.17
C SER A 479 -30.38 -57.63 -7.75
N SER A 480 -29.13 -58.00 -8.05
CA SER A 480 -28.80 -59.34 -8.55
C SER A 480 -29.10 -60.43 -7.50
N ARG A 481 -28.86 -60.14 -6.22
CA ARG A 481 -29.17 -61.08 -5.12
C ARG A 481 -30.67 -61.27 -4.92
N ILE A 482 -31.48 -60.24 -5.14
CA ILE A 482 -32.94 -60.35 -5.13
C ILE A 482 -33.43 -61.18 -6.33
N GLU A 483 -32.86 -60.98 -7.52
CA GLU A 483 -33.16 -61.81 -8.70
C GLU A 483 -32.79 -63.28 -8.48
N ASP A 484 -31.60 -63.58 -7.94
CA ASP A 484 -31.17 -64.94 -7.61
C ASP A 484 -32.10 -65.63 -6.58
N LEU A 485 -32.61 -64.88 -5.60
CA LEU A 485 -33.57 -65.38 -4.61
C LEU A 485 -34.93 -65.67 -5.24
N LEU A 486 -35.41 -64.80 -6.14
CA LEU A 486 -36.67 -65.01 -6.87
C LEU A 486 -36.58 -66.22 -7.82
N GLN A 487 -35.41 -66.44 -8.42
CA GLN A 487 -35.18 -67.57 -9.32
C GLN A 487 -35.07 -68.90 -8.58
N ASN A 488 -34.47 -68.90 -7.37
CA ASN A 488 -34.35 -70.10 -6.52
C ASN A 488 -35.61 -70.42 -5.69
N SER A 489 -36.55 -69.47 -5.54
CA SER A 489 -37.79 -69.67 -4.77
C SER A 489 -38.96 -70.23 -5.58
N SER A 490 -38.71 -70.68 -6.81
CA SER A 490 -39.71 -71.39 -7.63
C SER A 490 -39.77 -72.89 -7.32
N LEU A 491 -39.99 -73.29 -6.06
CA LEU A 491 -40.51 -74.61 -5.65
C LEU A 491 -40.63 -74.73 -4.12
N SER A 492 -41.80 -74.43 -3.57
CA SER A 492 -42.43 -75.10 -2.41
C SER A 492 -43.60 -74.25 -1.87
N LEU A 493 -44.78 -74.46 -2.42
CA LEU A 493 -46.06 -74.10 -1.78
C LEU A 493 -46.42 -75.19 -0.76
N VAL A 494 -46.48 -74.84 0.53
CA VAL A 494 -47.32 -75.56 1.50
C VAL A 494 -47.91 -74.55 2.50
N ASP A 495 -49.24 -74.52 2.54
CA ASP A 495 -50.08 -73.80 3.49
C ASP A 495 -49.88 -74.27 4.94
N HIS A 496 -49.85 -73.34 5.90
CA HIS A 496 -50.67 -73.51 7.10
C HIS A 496 -50.99 -72.18 7.81
N ASP A 497 -52.24 -72.15 8.25
CA ASP A 497 -53.04 -71.08 8.84
C ASP A 497 -52.70 -70.70 10.30
N HIS A 498 -53.27 -69.53 10.69
CA HIS A 498 -53.48 -68.96 12.04
C HIS A 498 -52.25 -68.30 12.70
N ASP A 499 -52.32 -67.12 13.32
CA ASP A 499 -53.45 -66.40 13.89
C ASP A 499 -53.13 -64.89 14.07
N GLN A 500 -54.19 -64.14 14.35
CA GLN A 500 -54.37 -62.68 14.33
C GLN A 500 -53.48 -61.83 15.27
N ALA A 501 -53.07 -60.65 14.78
CA ALA A 501 -53.12 -59.38 15.51
C ALA A 501 -53.06 -58.17 14.53
N GLU A 502 -54.17 -57.43 14.45
CA GLU A 502 -54.35 -56.14 13.75
C GLU A 502 -53.41 -55.07 14.35
N LEU A 503 -52.57 -54.37 13.59
CA LEU A 503 -52.80 -53.27 12.62
C LEU A 503 -53.34 -51.97 13.24
N GLU A 504 -52.51 -50.92 13.18
CA GLU A 504 -52.95 -49.62 12.66
C GLU A 504 -51.75 -48.89 11.99
N ALA A 505 -51.95 -48.52 10.72
CA ALA A 505 -51.06 -47.77 9.84
C ALA A 505 -51.27 -46.24 10.00
N PRO A 506 -50.46 -45.35 9.39
CA PRO A 506 -50.54 -45.06 7.93
C PRO A 506 -49.14 -44.93 7.27
N ALA A 507 -48.91 -45.42 6.05
CA ALA A 507 -49.20 -44.78 4.75
C ALA A 507 -48.52 -43.41 4.52
N GLN A 508 -47.45 -43.38 3.72
CA GLN A 508 -47.43 -42.73 2.39
C GLN A 508 -46.08 -42.93 1.68
N GLY A 509 -46.16 -43.34 0.41
CA GLY A 509 -45.05 -43.48 -0.53
C GLY A 509 -44.70 -42.16 -1.25
N PRO A 510 -43.87 -42.23 -2.30
CA PRO A 510 -42.71 -41.35 -2.48
C PRO A 510 -42.93 -40.21 -3.49
N GLN A 511 -42.17 -39.11 -3.34
CA GLN A 511 -41.93 -38.16 -4.43
C GLN A 511 -40.46 -37.69 -4.45
N SER A 512 -39.90 -37.81 -5.65
CA SER A 512 -38.60 -37.34 -6.12
C SER A 512 -38.53 -35.82 -6.27
N GLY A 513 -37.35 -35.27 -5.98
CA GLY A 513 -36.84 -33.95 -6.36
C GLY A 513 -35.57 -33.72 -5.51
N ALA A 514 -34.33 -33.84 -6.00
CA ALA A 514 -33.71 -33.00 -7.02
C ALA A 514 -33.95 -31.51 -6.76
N ASP A 515 -33.46 -31.01 -5.62
CA ASP A 515 -32.77 -29.73 -5.43
C ASP A 515 -32.39 -29.61 -3.93
N ASP A 516 -31.41 -28.76 -3.62
CA ASP A 516 -30.83 -28.44 -2.29
C ASP A 516 -29.62 -29.27 -1.81
N VAL A 517 -28.53 -29.24 -2.60
CA VAL A 517 -27.17 -29.23 -2.02
C VAL A 517 -26.83 -27.79 -1.66
N GLN A 518 -27.28 -27.33 -0.49
CA GLN A 518 -26.76 -26.13 0.18
C GLN A 518 -27.15 -26.15 1.66
N ASN A 519 -26.14 -26.00 2.52
CA ASN A 519 -26.20 -25.91 3.99
C ASN A 519 -26.32 -27.21 4.80
N GLU A 520 -25.25 -28.00 4.82
CA GLU A 520 -24.86 -28.76 6.02
C GLU A 520 -23.39 -28.44 6.38
N ALA A 521 -23.20 -27.23 6.90
CA ALA A 521 -21.95 -26.81 7.54
C ALA A 521 -22.26 -25.96 8.76
N ASP A 522 -23.11 -26.46 9.67
CA ASP A 522 -23.06 -26.13 11.09
C ASP A 522 -24.19 -26.87 11.81
N SER A 523 -23.84 -27.92 12.51
CA SER A 523 -24.12 -28.09 13.94
C SER A 523 -24.04 -29.57 14.33
N GLN A 524 -23.47 -29.79 15.51
CA GLN A 524 -23.39 -31.06 16.23
C GLN A 524 -22.22 -31.96 15.88
N ASP A 525 -21.03 -31.52 16.31
CA ASP A 525 -20.14 -32.47 17.00
C ASP A 525 -19.51 -31.80 18.22
N SER A 526 -20.17 -32.00 19.36
CA SER A 526 -19.68 -31.63 20.68
C SER A 526 -19.30 -32.91 21.40
N SER A 527 -18.11 -33.44 21.10
CA SER A 527 -17.38 -34.34 22.00
C SER A 527 -15.87 -34.17 21.83
N SER A 528 -15.24 -33.49 22.80
CA SER A 528 -13.81 -33.57 23.17
C SER A 528 -12.75 -33.68 22.05
N GLY A 529 -12.69 -32.69 21.15
CA GLY A 529 -11.51 -32.42 20.32
C GLY A 529 -10.85 -31.13 20.77
N GLU A 530 -9.55 -31.15 21.11
CA GLU A 530 -8.80 -29.90 21.30
C GLU A 530 -8.91 -29.08 20.02
N ALA A 531 -9.50 -27.88 20.09
CA ALA A 531 -9.64 -27.03 18.92
C ALA A 531 -8.27 -26.78 18.29
N PHE A 532 -8.10 -27.13 17.01
CA PHE A 532 -6.83 -27.03 16.29
C PHE A 532 -6.28 -25.59 16.24
N VAL A 533 -7.18 -24.61 16.30
CA VAL A 533 -6.90 -23.18 16.37
C VAL A 533 -7.54 -22.65 17.64
N VAL A 534 -6.78 -22.65 18.74
CA VAL A 534 -7.17 -21.91 19.95
C VAL A 534 -6.65 -20.48 19.79
N PRO A 535 -7.52 -19.45 19.82
CA PRO A 535 -7.07 -18.07 19.78
C PRO A 535 -6.07 -17.82 20.92
N HIS A 536 -4.90 -17.27 20.59
CA HIS A 536 -3.94 -16.84 21.60
C HIS A 536 -4.58 -15.74 22.48
N PRO A 537 -4.66 -15.93 23.82
CA PRO A 537 -5.17 -14.88 24.69
C PRO A 537 -4.19 -13.69 24.69
N ILE A 538 -4.71 -12.47 24.59
CA ILE A 538 -3.89 -11.26 24.62
C ILE A 538 -3.11 -11.20 25.94
N SER A 539 -1.78 -11.20 25.86
CA SER A 539 -0.91 -11.00 27.01
C SER A 539 -0.84 -9.54 27.46
N GLU A 540 -0.40 -9.32 28.70
CA GLU A 540 -0.13 -7.98 29.21
C GLU A 540 1.02 -7.28 28.45
N GLU A 541 2.01 -8.04 27.99
CA GLU A 541 3.16 -7.53 27.22
C GLU A 541 2.72 -6.99 25.84
N GLU A 542 1.90 -7.75 25.11
CA GLU A 542 1.33 -7.31 23.82
C GLU A 542 0.46 -6.08 23.98
N LEU A 543 -0.38 -6.07 25.01
CA LEU A 543 -1.26 -4.94 25.28
C LEU A 543 -0.47 -3.69 25.66
N SER A 544 0.59 -3.83 26.46
CA SER A 544 1.50 -2.74 26.81
C SER A 544 2.20 -2.16 25.57
N ALA A 545 2.74 -3.02 24.70
CA ALA A 545 3.35 -2.59 23.45
C ALA A 545 2.34 -1.91 22.51
N ALA A 546 1.13 -2.44 22.41
CA ALA A 546 0.04 -1.83 21.64
C ALA A 546 -0.38 -0.48 22.20
N LEU A 547 -0.47 -0.34 23.52
CA LEU A 547 -0.75 0.94 24.16
C LEU A 547 0.33 1.99 23.89
N ALA A 548 1.60 1.59 23.94
CA ALA A 548 2.71 2.46 23.59
C ALA A 548 2.65 2.87 22.11
N ALA A 549 2.31 1.95 21.21
CA ALA A 549 2.08 2.25 19.80
C ALA A 549 0.91 3.24 19.60
N VAL A 550 -0.23 3.03 20.28
CA VAL A 550 -1.37 3.97 20.25
C VAL A 550 -1.00 5.35 20.78
N ASP A 551 -0.08 5.43 21.75
CA ASP A 551 0.36 6.72 22.27
C ASP A 551 1.15 7.55 21.27
N THR A 552 1.84 6.90 20.32
CA THR A 552 2.53 7.60 19.25
C THR A 552 1.56 8.33 18.31
N LEU A 553 0.31 7.86 18.17
CA LEU A 553 -0.71 8.49 17.33
C LEU A 553 -1.08 9.89 17.85
N GLN A 554 -0.87 10.87 16.96
CA GLN A 554 -1.30 12.26 17.10
C GLN A 554 -2.53 12.54 16.24
N VAL A 555 -3.25 13.62 16.57
CA VAL A 555 -4.35 14.10 15.73
C VAL A 555 -3.82 14.36 14.33
N GLY A 556 -4.44 13.72 13.34
CA GLY A 556 -3.98 13.71 11.96
C GLY A 556 -3.41 12.37 11.49
N GLY A 557 -2.96 11.50 12.40
CA GLY A 557 -2.42 10.18 12.05
C GLY A 557 -3.47 9.23 11.47
N TRP A 558 -3.01 8.23 10.73
CA TRP A 558 -3.88 7.30 10.02
C TRP A 558 -3.72 5.88 10.53
N ILE A 559 -4.85 5.20 10.64
CA ILE A 559 -4.93 3.77 10.86
C ILE A 559 -5.62 3.09 9.68
N ALA A 560 -5.28 1.84 9.41
CA ALA A 560 -6.05 0.94 8.57
C ALA A 560 -6.85 0.00 9.46
N GLN A 561 -8.15 -0.14 9.19
CA GLN A 561 -9.04 -1.08 9.86
C GLN A 561 -9.54 -2.11 8.85
N GLU A 562 -9.48 -3.38 9.21
CA GLU A 562 -10.11 -4.45 8.43
C GLU A 562 -11.64 -4.40 8.60
N THR A 563 -12.37 -4.36 7.50
CA THR A 563 -13.84 -4.45 7.46
C THR A 563 -14.28 -5.60 6.56
N SER A 564 -15.58 -5.93 6.55
CA SER A 564 -16.14 -6.94 5.64
C SER A 564 -15.94 -6.60 4.16
N GLU A 565 -15.83 -5.32 3.82
CA GLU A 565 -15.62 -4.82 2.46
C GLU A 565 -14.14 -4.58 2.13
N GLY A 566 -13.22 -4.96 3.04
CA GLY A 566 -11.78 -4.81 2.90
C GLY A 566 -11.18 -3.76 3.84
N GLU A 567 -9.96 -3.31 3.52
CA GLU A 567 -9.20 -2.38 4.35
C GLU A 567 -9.74 -0.95 4.23
N GLN A 568 -10.16 -0.37 5.35
CA GLN A 568 -10.63 1.01 5.44
C GLN A 568 -9.61 1.90 6.15
N ARG A 569 -9.16 2.97 5.48
CA ARG A 569 -8.29 3.98 6.08
C ARG A 569 -9.07 5.01 6.89
N CYS A 570 -8.63 5.25 8.12
CA CYS A 570 -9.29 6.08 9.10
C CYS A 570 -8.28 7.08 9.69
N LYS A 571 -8.58 8.38 9.59
CA LYS A 571 -7.76 9.48 10.14
C LYS A 571 -8.20 9.82 11.55
N LEU A 572 -7.27 9.93 12.50
CA LEU A 572 -7.55 10.37 13.86
C LEU A 572 -7.92 11.87 13.86
N ALA A 573 -9.19 12.17 14.14
CA ALA A 573 -9.69 13.55 14.16
C ALA A 573 -9.60 14.18 15.55
N VAL A 574 -9.86 13.40 16.61
CA VAL A 574 -9.91 13.92 17.99
C VAL A 574 -9.34 12.90 18.96
N LYS A 575 -8.50 13.37 19.90
CA LYS A 575 -8.00 12.61 21.06
C LYS A 575 -8.42 13.32 22.35
N ILE A 576 -9.39 12.74 23.07
CA ILE A 576 -9.92 13.29 24.32
C ILE A 576 -9.15 12.69 25.49
N ARG A 577 -8.21 13.44 26.08
CA ARG A 577 -7.34 12.94 27.16
C ARG A 577 -8.09 12.54 28.43
N ALA A 578 -9.13 13.29 28.80
CA ALA A 578 -9.87 13.05 30.06
C ALA A 578 -10.62 11.72 30.09
N SER A 579 -11.08 11.25 28.92
CA SER A 579 -11.83 10.01 28.78
C SER A 579 -11.10 8.96 27.94
N GLU A 580 -9.82 9.19 27.63
CA GLU A 580 -8.99 8.37 26.71
C GLU A 580 -9.66 7.96 25.38
N LYS A 581 -10.59 8.80 24.90
CA LYS A 581 -11.45 8.49 23.77
C LYS A 581 -10.83 9.01 22.46
N MET A 582 -10.84 8.19 21.42
CA MET A 582 -10.24 8.50 20.11
C MET A 582 -11.31 8.38 19.01
N VAL A 583 -11.45 9.44 18.23
CA VAL A 583 -12.46 9.53 17.16
C VAL A 583 -11.78 9.58 15.81
N PHE A 584 -12.12 8.65 14.93
CA PHE A 584 -11.58 8.57 13.58
C PHE A 584 -12.63 8.86 12.51
N VAL A 585 -12.16 9.47 11.42
CA VAL A 585 -12.94 9.86 10.25
C VAL A 585 -12.41 9.20 8.98
N ASN A 586 -13.27 9.01 7.98
CA ASN A 586 -12.85 8.52 6.67
C ASN A 586 -12.23 9.67 5.84
N ARG A 587 -11.83 9.37 4.59
CA ARG A 587 -11.36 10.37 3.62
C ARG A 587 -12.33 11.54 3.35
N LEU A 588 -13.62 11.37 3.64
CA LEU A 588 -14.65 12.41 3.49
C LEU A 588 -14.86 13.22 4.78
N GLY A 589 -14.11 12.96 5.84
CA GLY A 589 -14.26 13.62 7.14
C GLY A 589 -15.45 13.13 7.97
N ILE A 590 -16.13 12.06 7.54
CA ILE A 590 -17.27 11.47 8.26
C ILE A 590 -16.72 10.56 9.36
N LYS A 591 -17.28 10.67 10.59
CA LYS A 591 -16.94 9.78 11.71
C LYS A 591 -17.27 8.33 11.36
N VAL A 592 -16.27 7.45 11.43
CA VAL A 592 -16.43 6.00 11.15
C VAL A 592 -16.09 5.13 12.34
N LEU A 593 -15.18 5.57 13.20
CA LEU A 593 -14.79 4.82 14.39
C LEU A 593 -14.73 5.74 15.59
N ASP A 594 -15.31 5.28 16.69
CA ASP A 594 -15.29 5.96 17.98
C ASP A 594 -14.93 4.92 19.05
N ILE A 595 -13.71 4.99 19.57
CA ILE A 595 -13.09 3.89 20.30
C ILE A 595 -12.25 4.38 21.47
N GLN A 596 -12.21 3.59 22.55
CA GLN A 596 -11.33 3.87 23.68
C GLN A 596 -9.88 3.49 23.36
N ARG A 597 -8.91 4.19 23.95
CA ARG A 597 -7.48 3.87 23.85
C ARG A 597 -7.20 2.37 24.08
N GLN A 598 -7.77 1.80 25.13
CA GLN A 598 -7.57 0.40 25.50
C GLN A 598 -8.17 -0.57 24.46
N GLU A 599 -9.33 -0.23 23.90
CA GLU A 599 -9.99 -1.04 22.88
C GLU A 599 -9.22 -0.99 21.56
N LEU A 600 -8.70 0.18 21.18
CA LEU A 600 -7.86 0.34 20.00
C LEU A 600 -6.57 -0.48 20.13
N ALA A 601 -5.95 -0.48 21.31
CA ALA A 601 -4.78 -1.31 21.58
C ALA A 601 -5.10 -2.81 21.42
N ARG A 602 -6.27 -3.28 21.88
CA ARG A 602 -6.71 -4.68 21.65
C ARG A 602 -6.90 -4.98 20.16
N LEU A 603 -7.48 -4.06 19.39
CA LEU A 603 -7.62 -4.24 17.94
C LEU A 603 -6.28 -4.31 17.21
N LEU A 604 -5.27 -3.57 17.66
CA LEU A 604 -3.90 -3.67 17.14
C LEU A 604 -3.28 -5.04 17.43
N VAL A 605 -3.44 -5.57 18.65
CA VAL A 605 -2.93 -6.91 18.99
C VAL A 605 -3.58 -7.99 18.12
N HIS A 606 -4.88 -7.88 17.85
CA HIS A 606 -5.58 -8.79 16.94
C HIS A 606 -5.26 -8.57 15.45
N GLY A 607 -4.46 -7.56 15.10
CA GLY A 607 -4.17 -7.17 13.72
C GLY A 607 -5.36 -6.57 12.96
N ALA A 608 -6.53 -6.41 13.61
CA ALA A 608 -7.72 -5.81 13.00
C ALA A 608 -7.54 -4.32 12.69
N VAL A 609 -6.60 -3.68 13.37
CA VAL A 609 -6.17 -2.30 13.11
C VAL A 609 -4.66 -2.27 12.90
N THR A 610 -4.21 -1.32 12.10
CA THR A 610 -2.79 -1.02 11.84
C THR A 610 -2.58 0.46 11.94
N ILE A 611 -1.44 0.89 12.47
CA ILE A 611 -0.97 2.27 12.31
C ILE A 611 -0.28 2.38 10.94
N LEU A 612 -0.80 3.25 10.08
CA LEU A 612 -0.18 3.58 8.79
C LEU A 612 0.74 4.80 8.92
N ASP A 613 0.29 5.77 9.71
CA ASP A 613 0.92 7.08 9.91
C ASP A 613 0.67 7.52 11.36
N THR A 614 1.71 8.00 12.06
CA THR A 614 1.60 8.49 13.44
C THR A 614 1.01 9.91 13.53
N GLY A 615 0.96 10.63 12.41
CA GLY A 615 0.40 11.97 12.28
C GLY A 615 1.41 13.07 12.59
N ALA A 616 1.48 14.04 11.67
CA ALA A 616 2.41 15.17 11.80
C ALA A 616 2.12 15.90 13.10
N ALA A 617 3.17 16.24 13.86
CA ALA A 617 3.05 17.18 14.95
C ALA A 617 2.43 18.46 14.38
N PHE A 618 1.14 18.68 14.68
CA PHE A 618 0.40 19.86 14.26
C PHE A 618 1.23 21.07 14.65
N ASP A 619 1.62 21.88 13.66
CA ASP A 619 2.54 23.00 13.83
C ASP A 619 2.15 23.78 15.09
N SER A 620 3.02 23.75 16.12
CA SER A 620 2.76 24.28 17.47
C SER A 620 2.29 25.75 17.47
N THR A 621 2.48 26.42 16.35
CA THR A 621 1.98 27.75 16.00
C THR A 621 0.44 27.82 16.01
N LEU A 622 -0.27 26.82 15.50
CA LEU A 622 -1.74 26.78 15.45
C LEU A 622 -2.34 26.37 16.79
N GLU A 623 -1.70 25.47 17.54
CA GLU A 623 -2.08 25.19 18.95
C GLU A 623 -2.04 26.48 19.79
N ARG A 624 -1.05 27.36 19.54
CA ARG A 624 -0.95 28.65 20.21
C ARG A 624 -2.13 29.56 19.86
N VAL A 625 -2.51 29.63 18.57
CA VAL A 625 -3.64 30.44 18.09
C VAL A 625 -4.98 29.92 18.63
N VAL A 626 -5.20 28.60 18.61
CA VAL A 626 -6.45 28.01 19.13
C VAL A 626 -6.56 28.17 20.64
N ARG A 627 -5.44 28.09 21.40
CA ARG A 627 -5.43 28.40 22.83
C ARG A 627 -5.67 29.89 23.12
N THR A 628 -5.23 30.79 22.25
CA THR A 628 -5.54 32.22 22.35
C THR A 628 -7.03 32.47 22.13
N ILE A 629 -7.63 31.86 21.10
CA ILE A 629 -9.08 32.00 20.80
C ILE A 629 -9.95 31.38 21.91
N GLN A 630 -9.52 30.28 22.54
CA GLN A 630 -10.24 29.70 23.68
C GLN A 630 -10.06 30.49 24.98
N LYS A 631 -8.98 31.27 25.13
CA LYS A 631 -8.80 32.20 26.25
C LYS A 631 -9.59 33.50 26.07
N GLU A 632 -9.84 33.94 24.84
CA GLU A 632 -10.65 35.14 24.54
C GLU A 632 -12.16 34.92 24.71
N LYS A 633 -12.61 33.68 24.95
CA LYS A 633 -14.01 33.33 25.23
C LYS A 633 -14.33 33.13 26.72
N LYS A 634 -13.45 33.54 27.63
CA LYS A 634 -13.70 33.50 29.09
C LYS A 634 -13.75 34.88 29.70
#